data_AF-A0A160NWN0-F1
#
_entry.id   AF-A0A160NWN0-F1
#
_cell.length_a   1.000
_cell.length_b   1.000
_cell.length_c   1.000
_cell.angle_alpha   90.00
_cell.angle_beta   90.00
_cell.angle_gamma   90.00
#
_symmetry.space_group_name_H-M   'P 1'
#
loop_
_entity.id
_entity.type
_entity.pdbx_description
1 polymer ?
#
loop_
_entity_poly.entity_id
_entity_poly.type
_entity_poly.pdbx_seq_one_letter_code
_entity_poly.pdbx_strand_id
1 'polypeptide(L)'
;MKFRPNRSGINSLMKTPSSGAEVRRIAERIASAATSTTGGDFRVDSALGTHRWRAAVIGNYTKHGDAEGTRRALLGGLDGAA
;
A
#
# COMPACT_ATOMS: atom_id res chain seq x y z
N MET A 1 -9.12 23.47 -24.94
CA MET A 1 -7.88 22.64 -24.88
C MET A 1 -8.16 21.40 -24.04
N LYS A 2 -7.89 20.18 -24.53
CA LYS A 2 -8.09 18.94 -23.77
C LYS A 2 -6.76 18.50 -23.15
N PHE A 3 -6.70 18.38 -21.83
CA PHE A 3 -5.51 17.88 -21.13
C PHE A 3 -5.14 16.49 -21.65
N ARG A 4 -3.88 16.29 -22.02
CA ARG A 4 -3.32 14.99 -22.38
C ARG A 4 -2.14 14.70 -21.45
N PRO A 5 -2.29 13.79 -20.47
CA PRO A 5 -1.20 13.44 -19.58
C PRO A 5 -0.07 12.76 -20.35
N ASN A 6 1.18 13.11 -20.01
CA ASN A 6 2.37 12.47 -20.55
C ASN A 6 2.51 11.05 -19.99
N ARG A 7 1.80 10.09 -20.58
CA ARG A 7 1.80 8.69 -20.13
C ARG A 7 3.18 8.05 -20.18
N SER A 8 4.02 8.43 -21.14
CA SER A 8 5.38 7.91 -21.25
C SER A 8 6.25 8.37 -20.07
N GLY A 9 6.25 9.68 -19.80
CA GLY A 9 6.99 10.25 -18.68
C GLY A 9 6.54 9.69 -17.32
N ILE A 10 5.23 9.56 -17.11
CA ILE A 10 4.66 8.95 -15.89
C ILE A 10 5.13 7.49 -15.76
N ASN A 11 5.14 6.72 -16.85
CA ASN A 11 5.59 5.32 -16.81
C ASN A 11 7.06 5.18 -16.46
N SER A 12 7.92 6.07 -16.97
CA SER A 12 9.34 6.08 -16.65
C SER A 12 9.58 6.49 -15.20
N LEU A 13 8.86 7.50 -14.71
CA LEU A 13 8.92 7.91 -13.31
C LEU A 13 8.55 6.76 -12.37
N MET A 14 7.47 6.04 -12.65
CA MET A 14 7.01 4.90 -11.85
C MET A 14 7.96 3.68 -11.82
N LYS A 15 9.13 3.77 -12.47
CA LYS A 15 10.19 2.75 -12.50
C LYS A 15 11.52 3.25 -11.89
N THR A 16 11.57 4.47 -11.36
CA THR A 16 12.80 4.98 -10.72
C THR A 16 12.97 4.42 -9.30
N PRO A 17 14.19 4.16 -8.82
CA PRO A 17 14.39 3.63 -7.46
C PRO A 17 13.76 4.50 -6.36
N SER A 18 13.75 5.83 -6.53
CA SER A 18 13.12 6.76 -5.60
C SER A 18 11.60 6.58 -5.52
N SER A 19 10.93 6.38 -6.66
CA SER A 19 9.50 6.05 -6.66
C SER A 19 9.24 4.68 -6.03
N GLY A 20 10.14 3.71 -6.20
CA GLY A 20 10.04 2.41 -5.52
C GLY A 20 10.15 2.52 -4.01
N ALA A 21 11.11 3.32 -3.52
CA ALA A 21 11.28 3.62 -2.09
C ALA A 21 10.04 4.31 -1.52
N GLU A 22 9.45 5.27 -2.24
CA GLU A 22 8.26 5.97 -1.78
C GLU A 22 7.02 5.07 -1.75
N VAL A 23 6.83 4.24 -2.78
CA VAL A 23 5.75 3.24 -2.81
C VAL A 23 5.84 2.28 -1.62
N ARG A 24 7.06 1.81 -1.31
CA ARG A 24 7.30 0.96 -0.14
C ARG A 24 7.02 1.71 1.16
N ARG A 25 7.53 2.93 1.31
CA ARG A 25 7.35 3.77 2.49
C ARG A 25 5.87 4.01 2.80
N ILE A 26 5.06 4.33 1.79
CA ILE A 26 3.62 4.55 1.96
C ILE A 26 2.95 3.26 2.41
N ALA A 27 3.29 2.11 1.82
CA ALA A 27 2.74 0.82 2.24
C ALA A 27 3.11 0.46 3.70
N GLU A 28 4.34 0.72 4.12
CA GLU A 28 4.78 0.55 5.52
C GLU A 28 4.01 1.50 6.46
N ARG A 29 3.76 2.74 6.05
CA ARG A 29 2.94 3.70 6.82
C ARG A 29 1.49 3.21 6.96
N ILE A 30 0.88 2.73 5.88
CA ILE A 30 -0.49 2.16 5.90
C ILE A 30 -0.53 0.95 6.85
N ALA A 31 0.41 0.02 6.74
CA ALA A 31 0.47 -1.16 7.61
C ALA A 31 0.65 -0.79 9.08
N SER A 32 1.45 0.24 9.37
CA SER A 32 1.67 0.73 10.73
C SER A 32 0.46 1.45 11.32
N ALA A 33 -0.32 2.14 10.48
CA ALA A 33 -1.55 2.82 10.87
C ALA A 33 -2.75 1.88 10.99
N ALA A 34 -2.72 0.76 10.27
CA ALA A 34 -3.69 -0.32 10.37
C ALA A 34 -3.45 -1.13 11.66
N THR A 35 -3.61 -0.52 12.84
CA THR A 35 -3.48 -1.22 14.12
C THR A 35 -4.87 -1.63 14.59
N SER A 36 -5.13 -2.93 14.67
CA SER A 36 -6.39 -3.47 15.21
C SER A 36 -6.17 -3.96 16.64
N THR A 37 -6.99 -3.50 17.58
CA THR A 37 -6.97 -3.95 18.98
C THR A 37 -7.51 -5.37 19.15
N THR A 38 -8.32 -5.87 18.21
CA THR A 38 -8.99 -7.19 18.27
C THR A 38 -8.52 -8.18 17.22
N GLY A 39 -7.77 -7.75 16.20
CA GLY A 39 -7.16 -8.69 15.26
C GLY A 39 -6.70 -8.12 13.93
N GLY A 40 -5.51 -8.59 13.52
CA GLY A 40 -4.94 -8.44 12.19
C GLY A 40 -3.46 -8.10 12.25
N ASP A 41 -2.57 -9.08 12.02
CA ASP A 41 -1.20 -8.77 11.63
C ASP A 41 -1.23 -8.29 10.17
N PHE A 42 -0.59 -7.15 9.91
CA PHE A 42 -0.43 -6.63 8.55
C PHE A 42 1.01 -6.80 8.10
N ARG A 43 1.18 -7.39 6.91
CA ARG A 43 2.48 -7.48 6.25
C ARG A 43 2.49 -6.63 4.99
N VAL A 44 3.64 -6.04 4.69
CA VAL A 44 3.88 -5.37 3.42
C VAL A 44 4.56 -6.34 2.47
N ASP A 45 4.05 -6.43 1.25
CA ASP A 45 4.69 -7.11 0.13
C ASP A 45 5.00 -6.08 -0.95
N SER A 46 6.22 -6.08 -1.49
CA SER A 46 6.64 -5.09 -2.48
C SER A 46 7.30 -5.77 -3.67
N ALA A 47 6.77 -5.50 -4.85
CA ALA A 47 7.31 -5.98 -6.11
C ALA A 47 8.24 -4.91 -6.66
N LEU A 48 9.51 -5.03 -6.27
CA LEU A 48 10.56 -4.10 -6.60
C LEU A 48 11.45 -4.54 -7.78
N GLY A 49 10.90 -4.64 -9.00
CA GLY A 49 11.63 -5.13 -10.19
C GLY A 49 11.54 -4.27 -11.46
N THR A 50 11.61 -4.91 -12.63
CA THR A 50 11.65 -4.29 -13.98
C THR A 50 10.34 -3.64 -14.44
N HIS A 51 9.26 -3.88 -13.71
CA HIS A 51 7.95 -3.28 -13.95
C HIS A 51 7.73 -2.05 -13.07
N ARG A 52 6.57 -1.40 -13.19
CA ARG A 52 6.23 -0.31 -12.27
C ARG A 52 6.25 -0.83 -10.84
N TRP A 53 6.82 -0.04 -9.93
CA TRP A 53 6.85 -0.39 -8.51
C TRP A 53 5.44 -0.53 -7.95
N ARG A 54 5.24 -1.57 -7.17
CA ARG A 54 3.96 -1.86 -6.50
C ARG A 54 4.26 -2.36 -5.09
N ALA A 55 3.40 -1.99 -4.17
CA ALA A 55 3.36 -2.57 -2.84
C ALA A 55 1.92 -2.88 -2.47
N ALA A 56 1.74 -3.90 -1.64
CA ALA A 56 0.47 -4.33 -1.10
C ALA A 56 0.59 -4.44 0.41
N VAL A 57 -0.47 -4.03 1.11
CA VAL A 57 -0.64 -4.30 2.54
C VAL A 57 -1.63 -5.44 2.67
N ILE A 58 -1.19 -6.53 3.31
CA ILE A 58 -1.93 -7.79 3.37
C ILE A 58 -2.25 -8.07 4.84
N GLY A 59 -3.53 -8.01 5.18
CA GLY A 59 -4.03 -8.36 6.50
C GLY A 59 -4.19 -9.87 6.66
N ASN A 60 -3.83 -10.39 7.83
CA ASN A 60 -4.08 -11.78 8.20
C ASN A 60 -5.45 -11.94 8.87
N TYR A 61 -6.43 -12.40 8.08
CA TYR A 61 -7.81 -12.61 8.52
C TYR A 61 -8.02 -13.89 9.36
N THR A 62 -7.05 -14.80 9.37
CA THR A 62 -7.22 -16.13 10.01
C THR A 62 -6.87 -16.14 11.50
N LYS A 63 -5.99 -15.23 11.94
CA LYS A 63 -5.34 -15.33 13.25
C LYS A 63 -6.24 -14.98 14.44
N HIS A 64 -7.35 -14.25 14.20
CA HIS A 64 -8.20 -13.73 15.27
C HIS A 64 -9.71 -13.97 15.07
N GLY A 65 -10.13 -14.60 13.97
CA GLY A 65 -11.55 -14.77 13.64
C GLY A 65 -12.34 -13.47 13.42
N ASP A 66 -11.67 -12.31 13.49
CA ASP A 66 -12.25 -10.97 13.36
C ASP A 66 -11.98 -10.37 11.98
N ALA A 67 -12.64 -10.93 10.97
CA ALA A 67 -12.43 -10.48 9.60
C ALA A 67 -12.90 -9.03 9.36
N GLU A 68 -13.99 -8.61 10.01
CA GLU A 68 -14.52 -7.25 9.88
C GLU A 68 -13.64 -6.23 10.61
N GLY A 69 -13.11 -6.55 11.79
CA GLY A 69 -12.14 -5.70 12.48
C GLY A 69 -10.85 -5.54 11.70
N THR A 70 -10.31 -6.62 11.13
CA THR A 70 -9.14 -6.55 10.23
C THR A 70 -9.43 -5.67 9.00
N ARG A 71 -10.62 -5.78 8.39
CA ARG A 71 -11.01 -4.94 7.25
C ARG A 71 -11.09 -3.46 7.63
N ARG A 72 -11.74 -3.13 8.75
CA ARG A 72 -11.88 -1.74 9.23
C ARG A 72 -10.53 -1.12 9.57
N ALA A 73 -9.64 -1.88 10.22
CA ALA A 73 -8.29 -1.42 10.51
C ALA A 73 -7.49 -1.14 9.22
N LEU A 74 -7.60 -1.99 8.20
CA LEU A 74 -6.96 -1.76 6.91
C LEU A 74 -7.47 -0.49 6.21
N LEU A 75 -8.79 -0.28 6.20
CA LEU A 75 -9.39 0.93 5.63
C LEU A 75 -8.99 2.19 6.41
N GLY A 76 -8.98 2.13 7.73
CA GLY A 76 -8.49 3.23 8.57
C GLY A 76 -7.01 3.54 8.31
N GLY A 77 -6.18 2.52 8.10
CA GLY A 77 -4.78 2.70 7.73
C GLY A 77 -4.60 3.35 6.35
N LEU A 78 -5.50 3.07 5.39
CA LEU A 78 -5.52 3.73 4.08
C LEU A 78 -5.90 5.20 4.20
N ASP A 79 -6.92 5.52 5.00
CA ASP A 79 -7.37 6.90 5.21
C ASP A 79 -6.34 7.73 6.00
N GLY A 80 -5.68 7.15 7.01
CA GLY A 80 -4.65 7.83 7.83
C GLY A 80 -3.28 7.96 7.16
N ALA A 81 -3.05 7.26 6.05
CA ALA A 81 -1.83 7.35 5.27
C ALA A 81 -1.86 8.43 4.18
N ALA A 82 -3.02 9.07 3.96
CA ALA A 82 -3.17 10.22 3.08
C ALA A 82 -2.33 11.43 3.51
#